data_AF-A0A938S710-F1
#
_entry.id   AF-A0A938S710-F1
#
_cell.length_a   1.000
_cell.length_b   1.000
_cell.length_c   1.000
_cell.angle_alpha   90.00
_cell.angle_beta   90.00
_cell.angle_gamma   90.00
#
_symmetry.space_group_name_H-M   'P 1'
#
loop_
_entity.id
_entity.type
_entity.pdbx_description
1 polymer ?
#
loop_
_entity_poly.entity_id
_entity_poly.type
_entity_poly.pdbx_seq_one_letter_code
_entity_poly.pdbx_strand_id
1 'polypeptide(L)' 'WHHVAWVRDKVANTSTMYIDGRQEATFPTAGADITFGTLHAIGGDNRASGMPYFHGLVDDLRVYGAALSAAEIAWLAGL' A
#
# COMPACT_ATOMS: atom_id res chain seq x y z
N TRP A 1 9.00 2.02 14.60
CA TRP A 1 8.13 1.19 13.76
C TRP A 1 6.96 2.04 13.35
N HIS A 2 6.59 2.00 12.08
CA HIS A 2 5.42 2.70 11.56
C HIS A 2 4.55 1.68 10.84
N HIS A 3 3.23 1.82 10.98
CA HIS A 3 2.29 1.07 10.16
C HIS A 3 1.99 1.90 8.91
N VAL A 4 2.23 1.33 7.73
CA VAL A 4 1.95 1.99 6.45
C VAL A 4 0.97 1.15 5.67
N ALA A 5 -0.11 1.77 5.20
CA ALA A 5 -1.11 1.10 4.38
C ALA A 5 -1.43 1.91 3.12
N TRP A 6 -1.65 1.19 2.03
CA TRP A 6 -2.16 1.72 0.78
C TRP A 6 -3.46 0.99 0.43
N VAL A 7 -4.56 1.72 0.35
CA VAL A 7 -5.88 1.19 0.00
C VAL A 7 -6.25 1.65 -1.39
N ARG A 8 -6.43 0.70 -2.32
CA ARG A 8 -6.98 0.95 -3.65
C ARG A 8 -8.45 0.54 -3.65
N ASP A 9 -9.36 1.50 -3.78
CA ASP A 9 -10.80 1.26 -3.86
C ASP A 9 -11.32 1.53 -5.27
N LYS A 10 -11.61 0.45 -6.01
CA LYS A 10 -12.13 0.53 -7.38
C LYS A 10 -13.59 1.00 -7.45
N VAL A 11 -14.38 0.76 -6.40
CA VAL A 11 -15.80 1.14 -6.37
C VAL A 11 -15.91 2.64 -6.13
N ALA A 12 -15.17 3.17 -5.16
CA ALA A 12 -15.08 4.61 -4.92
C ALA A 12 -14.20 5.35 -5.93
N ASN A 13 -13.44 4.63 -6.75
CA ASN A 13 -12.42 5.15 -7.67
C ASN A 13 -11.39 6.05 -6.95
N THR A 14 -10.83 5.57 -5.84
CA THR A 14 -9.82 6.30 -5.07
C THR A 14 -8.64 5.41 -4.68
N SER A 15 -7.50 6.04 -4.37
CA SER A 15 -6.38 5.38 -3.71
C SER A 15 -5.95 6.22 -2.50
N THR A 16 -5.81 5.59 -1.34
CA THR A 16 -5.61 6.32 -0.08
C THR A 16 -4.41 5.75 0.67
N MET A 17 -3.52 6.63 1.11
CA MET A 17 -2.35 6.30 1.93
C MET A 17 -2.63 6.61 3.40
N TYR A 18 -2.22 5.69 4.26
CA TYR A 18 -2.27 5.86 5.70
C TYR A 18 -0.89 5.65 6.32
N ILE A 19 -0.56 6.47 7.31
CA ILE A 19 0.61 6.29 8.18
C ILE A 19 0.11 6.28 9.63
N ASP A 20 0.51 5.26 10.38
CA ASP A 20 0.11 5.04 11.77
C ASP A 20 -1.41 5.13 11.96
N GLY A 21 -2.15 4.56 11.00
CA GLY A 21 -3.62 4.49 11.01
C GLY A 21 -4.34 5.79 10.63
N ARG A 22 -3.62 6.90 10.40
CA ARG A 22 -4.20 8.17 9.96
C ARG A 22 -4.10 8.31 8.45
N GLN A 23 -5.14 8.86 7.82
CA GLN A 23 -5.11 9.17 6.39
C GLN A 23 -4.17 10.35 6.14
N GLU A 24 -3.14 10.14 5.33
CA GLU A 24 -2.14 11.16 4.98
C GLU A 24 -2.35 11.72 3.58
N ALA A 25 -2.82 10.88 2.65
CA ALA A 25 -3.07 11.31 1.28
C ALA A 25 -4.21 10.51 0.64
N THR A 26 -4.94 11.15 -0.26
CA THR A 26 -5.91 10.48 -1.13
C THR A 26 -5.78 10.99 -2.56
N PHE A 27 -5.89 10.07 -3.51
CA PHE A 27 -5.87 10.33 -4.93
C PHE A 27 -7.26 10.04 -5.49
N PRO A 28 -7.84 10.94 -6.32
CA PRO A 28 -9.20 10.80 -6.86
C PRO A 28 -9.24 9.83 -8.06
N THR A 29 -8.46 8.74 -7.99
CA THR A 29 -8.50 7.64 -8.93
C THR A 29 -7.96 6.36 -8.28
N ALA A 30 -8.56 5.22 -8.63
CA ALA A 30 -8.02 3.91 -8.30
C ALA A 30 -6.89 3.48 -9.27
N GLY A 31 -6.64 4.25 -10.33
CA GLY A 31 -5.78 3.84 -11.44
C GLY A 31 -6.36 2.68 -12.27
N ALA A 32 -5.77 2.44 -13.43
CA ALA A 32 -6.12 1.32 -14.29
C ALA A 32 -5.67 -0.02 -13.70
N ASP A 33 -6.38 -1.10 -14.04
CA ASP A 33 -5.87 -2.44 -13.78
C ASP A 33 -4.64 -2.73 -14.66
N ILE A 34 -3.65 -3.39 -14.08
CA ILE A 34 -2.47 -3.85 -14.78
C ILE A 34 -2.26 -5.34 -14.51
N THR A 35 -1.84 -6.06 -15.54
CA THR A 35 -1.37 -7.44 -15.40
C THR A 35 0.14 -7.41 -15.20
N PHE A 36 0.61 -7.92 -14.07
CA PHE A 36 2.03 -7.98 -13.79
C PHE A 36 2.69 -9.08 -14.61
N GLY A 37 3.70 -8.72 -15.41
CA GLY A 37 4.51 -9.67 -16.19
C GLY A 37 5.75 -10.20 -15.46
N THR A 38 6.00 -9.73 -14.24
CA THR A 38 7.17 -10.11 -13.41
C THR A 38 6.74 -10.37 -11.97
N LEU A 39 7.63 -11.02 -11.21
CA LEU A 39 7.43 -11.21 -9.77
C LEU A 39 7.39 -9.85 -9.04
N HIS A 40 6.57 -9.79 -7.99
CA HIS A 40 6.55 -8.67 -7.06
C HIS A 40 7.75 -8.77 -6.11
N ALA A 41 8.27 -7.62 -5.69
CA ALA A 41 9.35 -7.53 -4.72
C ALA A 41 8.89 -6.74 -3.49
N ILE A 42 9.46 -7.08 -2.33
CA ILE A 42 9.32 -6.31 -1.10
C ILE A 42 10.62 -5.53 -0.93
N GLY A 43 10.51 -4.22 -0.69
CA GLY A 43 11.68 -3.35 -0.53
C GLY A 43 12.42 -3.03 -1.83
N GLY A 44 11.79 -3.20 -2.99
CA GLY A 44 12.33 -2.82 -4.29
C GLY A 44 11.27 -2.90 -5.39
N ASP A 45 11.59 -2.40 -6.58
CA ASP A 45 10.76 -2.56 -7.78
C ASP A 45 11.59 -3.09 -8.96
N ASN A 46 10.95 -3.30 -10.11
CA ASN A 46 11.56 -3.83 -11.33
C ASN A 46 11.85 -2.76 -12.39
N ARG A 47 11.77 -1.46 -12.05
CA ARG A 47 11.74 -0.38 -13.04
C ARG A 47 13.12 -0.08 -13.66
N ALA A 48 14.22 -0.34 -12.95
CA ALA A 48 15.57 -0.23 -13.50
C ALA A 48 16.61 -1.02 -12.68
N SER A 49 17.69 -1.45 -13.36
CA SER A 49 18.86 -2.02 -12.71
C SER A 49 19.55 -0.96 -11.84
N GLY A 50 19.86 -1.29 -10.58
CA GLY A 50 20.56 -0.40 -9.64
C GLY A 50 19.68 0.62 -8.92
N MET A 51 18.35 0.45 -8.91
CA MET A 51 17.44 1.30 -8.12
C MET A 51 17.65 1.11 -6.60
N PRO A 52 17.41 2.16 -5.79
CA PRO A 52 17.57 2.07 -4.36
C PRO A 52 16.57 1.08 -3.77
N TYR A 53 17.09 0.06 -3.09
CA TYR A 53 16.29 -0.82 -2.26
C TYR A 53 15.89 -0.09 -0.98
N PHE A 54 14.79 -0.52 -0.38
CA PHE A 54 14.42 -0.06 0.95
C PHE A 54 15.46 -0.54 1.96
N HIS A 55 16.08 0.40 2.66
CA HIS A 55 17.09 0.12 3.69
C HIS A 55 16.46 0.20 5.08
N GLY A 56 15.72 -0.84 5.45
CA GLY A 56 15.04 -0.93 6.74
C GLY A 56 14.49 -2.33 7.01
N LEU A 57 13.83 -2.48 8.15
CA LEU A 57 13.14 -3.72 8.52
C LEU A 57 11.68 -3.66 8.06
N VAL A 58 11.17 -4.80 7.61
CA VAL A 58 9.75 -5.01 7.29
C VAL A 58 9.27 -6.15 8.17
N ASP A 59 8.11 -5.96 8.80
CA ASP A 59 7.44 -6.97 9.60
C ASP A 59 5.95 -6.99 9.26
N ASP A 60 5.31 -8.14 9.46
CA ASP A 60 3.85 -8.31 9.40
C ASP A 60 3.20 -7.84 8.08
N LEU A 61 3.83 -8.18 6.95
CA LEU A 61 3.36 -7.79 5.61
C LEU A 61 2.08 -8.54 5.22
N ARG A 62 1.06 -7.77 4.81
CA ARG A 62 -0.25 -8.30 4.41
C ARG A 62 -0.70 -7.72 3.07
N VAL A 63 -1.45 -8.52 2.31
CA VAL A 63 -2.12 -8.10 1.06
C VAL A 63 -3.56 -8.61 1.12
N TYR A 64 -4.51 -7.72 0.83
CA TYR A 64 -5.94 -8.01 0.91
C TYR A 64 -6.58 -7.97 -0.48
N GLY A 65 -7.58 -8.83 -0.70
CA GLY A 65 -8.37 -8.86 -1.93
C GLY A 65 -9.51 -7.84 -1.98
N ALA A 66 -9.61 -6.96 -0.97
CA ALA A 66 -10.65 -5.95 -0.84
C ALA A 66 -10.07 -4.63 -0.30
N ALA A 67 -10.77 -3.52 -0.58
CA ALA A 67 -10.43 -2.23 0.00
C ALA A 67 -10.87 -2.20 1.47
N LEU A 68 -9.90 -2.09 2.38
CA LEU A 68 -10.18 -1.94 3.81
C LEU A 68 -10.65 -0.52 4.12
N SER A 69 -11.59 -0.41 5.05
CA SER A 69 -12.07 0.85 5.60
C SER A 69 -11.01 1.55 6.47
N ALA A 70 -11.18 2.85 6.68
CA ALA A 70 -10.31 3.61 7.57
C ALA A 70 -10.27 3.04 9.01
N ALA A 71 -11.38 2.49 9.49
CA ALA A 71 -11.45 1.87 10.82
C ALA A 71 -10.65 0.56 10.89
N GLU A 72 -10.69 -0.28 9.85
CA GLU A 72 -9.87 -1.50 9.78
C GLU A 72 -8.38 -1.16 9.70
N ILE A 73 -8.02 -0.11 8.96
CA ILE A 73 -6.64 0.38 8.89
C ILE A 73 -6.16 0.93 10.24
N ALA A 74 -7.00 1.66 10.95
CA ALA A 74 -6.69 2.15 12.30
C ALA A 74 -6.48 0.98 13.28
N TRP A 75 -7.36 -0.02 13.25
CA TRP A 75 -7.22 -1.23 14.07
C TRP A 75 -5.89 -1.97 13.79
N LEU A 76 -5.51 -2.12 12.51
CA LEU A 76 -4.22 -2.72 12.12
C LEU A 76 -3.02 -1.90 12.60
N ALA A 77 -3.17 -0.59 12.72
CA ALA A 77 -2.14 0.30 13.28
C ALA A 77 -2.09 0.26 14.82
N GLY A 78 -3.02 -0.43 15.48
CA GLY A 78 -3.12 -0.50 16.94
C GLY A 78 -3.86 0.69 17.57
N LEU A 79 -4.75 1.34 16.82
CA LEU A 79 -5.61 2.44 17.27
C LEU A 79 -7.06 2.01 17.53
#